data_AF-A0A9D6V4V2-F1
#
_entry.id   AF-A0A9D6V4V2-F1
#
_cell.length_a   1.000
_cell.length_b   1.000
_cell.length_c   1.000
_cell.angle_alpha   90.00
_cell.angle_beta   90.00
_cell.angle_gamma   90.00
#
_symmetry.space_group_name_H-M   'P 1'
#
loop_
_entity.id
_entity.type
_entity.pdbx_description
1 polymer ?
#
loop_
_entity_poly.entity_id
_entity_poly.type
_entity_poly.pdbx_seq_one_letter_code
_entity_poly.pdbx_strand_id
1 'polypeptide(L)'
;MAEQQDKEIQHKRQDLDQPMVLPGIHRYQFFTNLKDRGWTRNLDRVSLFGIVAALLATVIKPILRGNPATIYCYECRACYATQDRCPVGITFQAELAVAGRVGDYDRFIRNGGLKCIRCGNCQSYCVQYLPLPQMFAIMQEDTRAAMSKGIVARHSLENALAQGLVGKEFIDDVVKAMA
;
A
#
# COMPACT_ATOMS: atom_id res chain seq x y z
N MET A 1 -36.55 42.84 -7.05
CA MET A 1 -35.28 42.78 -7.80
C MET A 1 -34.18 42.64 -6.77
N ALA A 2 -33.55 41.48 -6.66
CA ALA A 2 -32.51 41.23 -5.66
C ALA A 2 -31.15 41.55 -6.29
N GLU A 3 -30.49 42.59 -5.80
CA GLU A 3 -29.09 42.92 -6.14
C GLU A 3 -28.19 41.77 -5.68
N GLN A 4 -27.57 41.08 -6.64
CA GLN A 4 -26.46 40.17 -6.36
C GLN A 4 -25.26 41.03 -5.93
N GLN A 5 -24.96 41.02 -4.63
CA GLN A 5 -23.67 41.49 -4.14
C GLN A 5 -22.58 40.61 -4.74
N ASP A 6 -21.90 41.13 -5.75
CA ASP A 6 -20.63 40.61 -6.24
C ASP A 6 -19.65 40.65 -5.06
N LYS A 7 -19.41 39.49 -4.46
CA LYS A 7 -18.35 39.35 -3.46
C LYS A 7 -17.03 39.56 -4.19
N GLU A 8 -16.39 40.69 -3.96
CA GLU A 8 -15.01 40.93 -4.37
C GLU A 8 -14.15 39.71 -3.99
N ILE A 9 -13.73 38.96 -5.01
CA ILE A 9 -12.83 37.84 -4.84
C ILE A 9 -11.50 38.47 -4.45
N GLN A 10 -11.18 38.47 -3.15
CA GLN A 10 -9.91 38.98 -2.65
C GLN A 10 -8.76 38.26 -3.36
N HIS A 11 -8.08 38.99 -4.24
CA HIS A 11 -6.91 38.48 -4.95
C HIS A 11 -5.78 38.32 -3.93
N LYS A 12 -5.26 37.09 -3.78
CA LYS A 12 -4.10 36.80 -2.92
C LYS A 12 -2.81 37.50 -3.38
N ARG A 13 -2.81 38.06 -4.60
CA ARG A 13 -1.62 38.58 -5.28
C ARG A 13 -1.98 39.66 -6.31
N GLN A 14 -1.05 40.59 -6.51
CA GLN A 14 -1.13 41.68 -7.49
C GLN A 14 -0.28 41.48 -8.76
N ASP A 15 0.45 40.36 -8.90
CA ASP A 15 1.16 40.03 -10.14
C ASP A 15 0.17 39.64 -11.24
N LEU A 16 -0.07 40.56 -12.18
CA LEU A 16 -0.97 40.38 -13.32
C LEU A 16 -0.37 39.50 -14.43
N ASP A 17 0.95 39.32 -14.44
CA ASP A 17 1.68 38.59 -15.48
C ASP A 17 1.60 37.05 -15.33
N GLN A 18 0.99 36.56 -14.24
CA GLN A 18 0.83 35.13 -13.99
C GLN A 18 -0.65 34.77 -13.80
N PRO A 19 -1.13 33.67 -14.41
CA PRO A 19 -2.50 33.23 -14.25
C PRO A 19 -2.78 32.85 -12.79
N MET A 20 -3.80 33.45 -12.19
CA MET A 20 -4.21 33.14 -10.81
C MET A 20 -4.99 31.82 -10.74
N VAL A 21 -4.71 31.03 -9.68
CA VAL A 21 -5.52 29.86 -9.33
C VAL A 21 -6.76 30.32 -8.58
N LEU A 22 -7.94 30.23 -9.22
CA LEU A 22 -9.21 30.52 -8.58
C LEU A 22 -9.65 29.34 -7.70
N PRO A 23 -10.30 29.59 -6.54
CA PRO A 23 -10.83 28.53 -5.69
C PRO A 23 -11.82 27.65 -6.47
N GLY A 24 -11.58 26.35 -6.51
CA GLY A 24 -12.42 25.36 -7.22
C GLY A 24 -12.04 25.10 -8.69
N ILE A 25 -11.13 25.88 -9.28
CA ILE A 25 -10.64 25.64 -10.65
C ILE A 25 -9.17 25.21 -10.58
N HIS A 26 -8.94 23.90 -10.50
CA HIS A 26 -7.60 23.34 -10.55
C HIS A 26 -7.10 23.30 -12.01
N ARG A 27 -6.34 24.33 -12.42
CA ARG A 27 -5.54 24.25 -13.65
C ARG A 27 -4.19 23.63 -13.32
N TYR A 28 -3.90 22.47 -13.90
CA TYR A 28 -2.58 21.83 -13.85
C TYR A 28 -1.59 22.58 -14.77
N GLN A 29 -1.21 23.81 -14.43
CA GLN A 29 -0.06 24.46 -15.05
C GLN A 29 1.22 24.07 -14.29
N PHE A 30 2.28 23.76 -15.04
CA PHE A 30 3.58 23.28 -14.54
C PHE A 30 4.35 24.30 -13.68
N PHE A 31 3.85 25.53 -13.54
CA PHE A 31 4.44 26.57 -12.73
C PHE A 31 3.39 27.07 -11.73
N THR A 32 3.24 26.38 -10.60
CA THR A 32 2.51 26.93 -9.45
C THR A 32 3.36 28.01 -8.82
N ASN A 33 2.86 29.24 -8.70
CA ASN A 33 3.60 30.25 -7.96
C ASN A 33 3.62 29.87 -6.48
N LEU A 34 4.80 29.90 -5.85
CA LEU A 34 4.97 29.60 -4.43
C LEU A 34 4.08 30.48 -3.52
N LYS A 35 3.72 31.68 -3.98
CA LYS A 35 2.82 32.61 -3.27
C LYS A 35 1.33 32.21 -3.33
N ASP A 36 0.95 31.32 -4.25
CA ASP A 36 -0.43 30.80 -4.36
C ASP A 36 -0.69 29.63 -3.40
N ARG A 37 0.36 29.11 -2.74
CA ARG A 37 0.21 28.14 -1.65
C ARG A 37 -0.60 28.77 -0.53
N GLY A 38 -1.76 28.20 -0.22
CA GLY A 38 -2.66 28.73 0.79
C GLY A 38 -2.18 28.59 2.24
N TRP A 39 -0.92 28.24 2.47
CA TRP A 39 -0.39 27.73 3.74
C TRP A 39 0.69 28.68 4.29
N THR A 40 0.77 28.81 5.62
CA THR A 40 1.86 29.56 6.27
C THR A 40 3.18 28.80 6.11
N ARG A 41 4.32 29.50 6.15
CA ARG A 41 5.67 28.87 6.05
C ARG A 41 5.88 27.73 7.04
N ASN A 42 5.25 27.79 8.20
CA ASN A 42 5.34 26.73 9.21
C ASN A 42 4.52 25.49 8.81
N LEU A 43 3.34 25.65 8.20
CA LEU A 43 2.55 24.54 7.68
C LEU A 43 3.28 23.83 6.52
N ASP A 44 3.93 24.58 5.63
CA ASP A 44 4.74 24.04 4.54
C ASP A 44 5.94 23.22 5.06
N ARG A 45 6.54 23.62 6.19
CA ARG A 45 7.59 22.83 6.85
C ARG A 45 7.03 21.55 7.44
N VAL A 46 5.89 21.63 8.12
CA VAL A 46 5.23 20.45 8.72
C VAL A 46 4.82 19.44 7.64
N SER A 47 4.27 19.89 6.50
CA SER A 47 3.96 18.99 5.39
C SER A 47 5.20 18.36 4.80
N LEU A 48 6.28 19.13 4.60
CA LEU A 48 7.55 18.57 4.13
C LEU A 48 8.08 17.50 5.09
N PHE A 49 8.06 17.75 6.40
CA PHE A 49 8.43 16.76 7.41
C PHE A 49 7.53 15.51 7.33
N GLY A 50 6.22 15.69 7.14
CA GLY A 50 5.28 14.58 6.95
C GLY A 50 5.61 13.72 5.72
N ILE A 51 5.90 14.35 4.58
CA ILE A 51 6.27 13.66 3.33
C ILE A 51 7.57 12.86 3.53
N VAL A 52 8.60 13.50 4.11
CA VAL A 52 9.89 12.84 4.35
C VAL A 52 9.74 11.68 5.34
N ALA A 53 9.00 11.86 6.44
CA ALA A 53 8.76 10.81 7.41
C ALA A 53 8.00 9.63 6.80
N ALA A 54 6.99 9.89 5.96
CA ALA A 54 6.26 8.84 5.26
C ALA A 54 7.17 8.06 4.29
N LEU A 55 8.00 8.75 3.49
CA LEU A 55 8.96 8.10 2.60
C LEU A 55 9.96 7.23 3.38
N LEU A 56 10.52 7.75 4.48
CA LEU A 56 11.43 6.98 5.33
C LEU A 56 10.75 5.74 5.92
N ALA A 57 9.50 5.86 6.37
CA ALA A 57 8.76 4.73 6.91
C ALA A 57 8.58 3.61 5.87
N THR A 58 8.39 3.94 4.58
CA THR A 58 8.26 2.93 3.52
C THR A 58 9.54 2.15 3.23
N VAL A 59 10.71 2.69 3.60
CA VAL A 59 12.02 2.03 3.42
C VAL A 59 12.46 1.32 4.70
N ILE A 60 12.36 1.99 5.84
CA ILE A 60 12.84 1.47 7.13
C ILE A 60 12.01 0.26 7.57
N LYS A 61 10.68 0.31 7.43
CA LYS A 61 9.80 -0.76 7.93
C LYS A 61 10.09 -2.12 7.27
N PRO A 62 10.22 -2.25 5.93
CA PRO A 62 10.62 -3.51 5.32
C PRO A 62 11.99 -4.02 5.74
N ILE A 63 12.96 -3.11 5.96
CA ILE A 63 14.31 -3.47 6.42
C ILE A 63 14.26 -4.08 7.82
N LEU A 64 13.54 -3.44 8.75
CA LEU A 64 13.41 -3.93 10.14
C LEU A 64 12.67 -5.27 10.23
N ARG A 65 11.80 -5.57 9.26
CA ARG A 65 11.08 -6.87 9.17
C ARG A 65 11.84 -7.94 8.39
N GLY A 66 13.06 -7.65 7.93
CA GLY A 66 13.85 -8.61 7.17
C GLY A 66 13.32 -8.89 5.76
N ASN A 67 12.44 -8.05 5.19
CA ASN A 67 11.89 -8.19 3.85
C ASN A 67 12.22 -6.99 2.91
N PRO A 68 13.51 -6.62 2.76
CA PRO A 68 13.91 -5.41 2.04
C PRO A 68 13.59 -5.47 0.53
N ALA A 69 13.48 -6.67 -0.05
CA ALA A 69 13.18 -6.84 -1.47
C ALA A 69 11.81 -6.23 -1.87
N THR A 70 10.88 -6.10 -0.92
CA THR A 70 9.57 -5.45 -1.16
C THR A 70 9.66 -3.97 -1.54
N ILE A 71 10.75 -3.29 -1.18
CA ILE A 71 11.00 -1.87 -1.51
C ILE A 71 11.08 -1.67 -3.03
N TYR A 72 11.65 -2.65 -3.73
CA TYR A 72 11.89 -2.58 -5.18
C TYR A 72 10.67 -3.01 -6.03
N CYS A 73 9.57 -3.40 -5.40
CA CYS A 73 8.36 -3.78 -6.15
C CYS A 73 7.64 -2.52 -6.65
N TYR A 74 7.63 -2.29 -7.96
CA TYR A 74 6.93 -1.16 -8.60
C TYR A 74 5.42 -1.32 -8.71
N GLU A 75 4.85 -2.39 -8.16
CA GLU A 75 3.41 -2.68 -8.27
C GLU A 75 2.90 -2.69 -9.72
N CYS A 76 3.75 -3.10 -10.66
CA CYS A 76 3.41 -3.16 -12.10
C CYS A 76 2.41 -4.27 -12.45
N ARG A 77 2.10 -5.16 -11.50
CA ARG A 77 1.12 -6.27 -11.62
C ARG A 77 1.40 -7.28 -12.74
N ALA A 78 2.58 -7.25 -13.36
CA ALA A 78 2.99 -8.23 -14.38
C ALA A 78 2.88 -9.69 -13.88
N CYS A 79 3.10 -9.93 -12.58
CA CYS A 79 2.95 -11.25 -11.97
C CYS A 79 1.52 -11.80 -11.99
N TYR A 80 0.49 -10.98 -12.23
CA TYR A 80 -0.89 -11.44 -12.42
C TYR A 80 -1.07 -12.27 -13.69
N ALA A 81 -0.15 -12.18 -14.66
CA ALA A 81 -0.14 -13.10 -15.79
C ALA A 81 0.06 -14.58 -15.38
N THR A 82 0.40 -14.84 -14.10
CA THR A 82 0.51 -16.20 -13.54
C THR A 82 -0.75 -16.70 -12.85
N GLN A 83 -1.87 -15.99 -12.93
CA GLN A 83 -3.15 -16.43 -12.38
C GLN A 83 -3.50 -17.86 -12.77
N ASP A 84 -3.41 -18.18 -14.07
CA ASP A 84 -3.70 -19.53 -14.60
C ASP A 84 -2.60 -20.56 -14.30
N ARG A 85 -1.43 -20.09 -13.84
CA ARG A 85 -0.24 -20.92 -13.59
C ARG A 85 0.09 -21.05 -12.11
N CYS A 86 -0.68 -20.41 -11.22
CA CYS A 86 -0.48 -20.53 -9.79
C CYS A 86 -1.06 -21.88 -9.32
N PRO A 87 -0.26 -22.83 -8.80
CA PRO A 87 -0.76 -24.16 -8.45
C PRO A 87 -1.83 -24.13 -7.34
N VAL A 88 -1.88 -23.05 -6.57
CA VAL A 88 -2.84 -22.83 -5.48
C VAL A 88 -3.91 -21.79 -5.81
N GLY A 89 -3.92 -21.29 -7.06
CA GLY A 89 -4.95 -20.38 -7.56
C GLY A 89 -4.97 -19.00 -6.91
N ILE A 90 -3.81 -18.45 -6.53
CA ILE A 90 -3.73 -17.08 -6.01
C ILE A 90 -3.88 -16.10 -7.17
N THR A 91 -4.91 -15.26 -7.13
CA THR A 91 -5.21 -14.33 -8.22
C THR A 91 -4.34 -13.06 -8.17
N PHE A 92 -3.99 -12.61 -6.97
CA PHE A 92 -3.44 -11.27 -6.75
C PHE A 92 -2.04 -11.28 -6.13
N GLN A 93 -1.05 -11.88 -6.79
CA GLN A 93 0.32 -12.07 -6.26
C GLN A 93 1.03 -10.75 -5.90
N ALA A 94 0.83 -9.67 -6.67
CA ALA A 94 1.35 -8.35 -6.33
C ALA A 94 0.80 -7.83 -4.98
N GLU A 95 -0.43 -8.17 -4.60
CA GLU A 95 -1.02 -7.75 -3.33
C GLU A 95 -0.30 -8.37 -2.14
N LEU A 96 0.23 -9.59 -2.30
CA LEU A 96 1.03 -10.27 -1.28
C LEU A 96 2.36 -9.52 -1.06
N ALA A 97 2.97 -9.00 -2.14
CA ALA A 97 4.21 -8.22 -2.05
C ALA A 97 3.96 -6.86 -1.38
N VAL A 98 2.87 -6.19 -1.73
CA VAL A 98 2.46 -4.92 -1.11
C VAL A 98 2.15 -5.13 0.37
N ALA A 99 1.36 -6.16 0.70
CA ALA A 99 1.05 -6.52 2.07
C ALA A 99 2.31 -6.82 2.89
N GLY A 100 3.29 -7.54 2.30
CA GLY A 100 4.61 -7.76 2.90
C GLY A 100 5.40 -6.48 3.16
N ARG A 101 5.31 -5.48 2.27
CA ARG A 101 5.97 -4.18 2.46
C ARG A 101 5.41 -3.41 3.65
N VAL A 102 4.09 -3.30 3.72
CA VAL A 102 3.41 -2.47 4.73
C VAL A 102 3.09 -3.25 6.01
N GLY A 103 3.26 -4.57 6.03
CA GLY A 103 2.91 -5.44 7.14
C GLY A 103 1.39 -5.54 7.36
N ASP A 104 0.63 -5.57 6.26
CA ASP A 104 -0.83 -5.68 6.30
C ASP A 104 -1.23 -7.17 6.27
N TYR A 105 -1.45 -7.72 7.47
CA TYR A 105 -1.78 -9.14 7.64
C TYR A 105 -3.13 -9.52 7.03
N ASP A 106 -4.14 -8.66 7.16
CA ASP A 106 -5.48 -8.92 6.62
C ASP A 106 -5.43 -9.00 5.08
N ARG A 107 -4.80 -8.01 4.45
CA ARG A 107 -4.59 -8.02 2.99
C ARG A 107 -3.76 -9.21 2.54
N PHE A 108 -2.78 -9.64 3.34
CA PHE A 108 -2.01 -10.83 3.01
C PHE A 108 -2.86 -12.09 3.05
N ILE A 109 -3.65 -12.28 4.11
CA ILE A 109 -4.50 -13.45 4.34
C ILE A 109 -5.62 -13.54 3.30
N ARG A 110 -6.37 -12.46 3.09
CA ARG A 110 -7.53 -12.42 2.18
C ARG A 110 -7.16 -12.67 0.71
N ASN A 111 -5.90 -12.40 0.34
CA ASN A 111 -5.38 -12.65 -1.00
C ASN A 111 -4.70 -14.03 -1.14
N GLY A 112 -4.84 -14.91 -0.13
CA GLY A 112 -4.29 -16.26 -0.17
C GLY A 112 -2.79 -16.35 0.17
N GLY A 113 -2.24 -15.37 0.89
CA GLY A 113 -0.84 -15.41 1.34
C GLY A 113 -0.50 -16.64 2.18
N LEU A 114 -1.42 -17.10 3.04
CA LEU A 114 -1.28 -18.34 3.81
C LEU A 114 -1.48 -19.62 2.96
N LYS A 115 -2.02 -19.50 1.75
CA LYS A 115 -2.14 -20.62 0.79
C LYS A 115 -0.90 -20.79 -0.08
N CYS A 116 -0.03 -19.77 -0.12
CA CYS A 116 1.11 -19.72 -1.03
C CYS A 116 2.13 -20.83 -0.72
N ILE A 117 2.31 -21.76 -1.66
CA ILE A 117 3.32 -22.83 -1.56
C ILE A 117 4.71 -22.41 -2.08
N ARG A 118 4.90 -21.11 -2.37
CA ARG A 118 6.22 -20.55 -2.76
C ARG A 118 6.83 -21.20 -4.01
N CYS A 119 5.99 -21.60 -4.96
CA CYS A 119 6.39 -22.33 -6.18
C CYS A 119 7.32 -21.56 -7.15
N GLY A 120 7.46 -20.23 -7.03
CA GLY A 120 8.32 -19.45 -7.94
C GLY A 120 7.71 -19.02 -9.27
N ASN A 121 6.53 -19.51 -9.66
CA ASN A 121 5.95 -19.18 -10.97
C ASN A 121 5.76 -17.66 -11.18
N CYS A 122 5.37 -16.91 -10.15
CA CYS A 122 5.21 -15.47 -10.25
C CYS A 122 6.53 -14.70 -10.42
N GLN A 123 7.67 -15.27 -10.01
CA GLN A 123 8.98 -14.62 -10.10
C GLN A 123 9.45 -14.50 -11.55
N SER A 124 9.17 -15.50 -12.41
CA SER A 124 9.56 -15.44 -13.83
C SER A 124 8.82 -14.34 -14.62
N TYR A 125 7.70 -13.85 -14.11
CA TYR A 125 6.93 -12.74 -14.66
C TYR A 125 7.21 -11.39 -13.99
N CYS A 126 8.02 -11.38 -12.94
CA CYS A 126 8.41 -10.16 -12.28
C CYS A 126 9.43 -9.43 -13.16
N VAL A 127 9.08 -8.22 -13.63
CA VAL A 127 9.98 -7.39 -14.46
C VAL A 127 11.30 -7.06 -13.76
N GLN A 128 11.28 -7.00 -12.43
CA GLN A 128 12.46 -6.76 -11.59
C GLN A 128 13.10 -8.06 -11.07
N TYR A 129 12.58 -9.22 -11.47
CA TYR A 129 13.04 -10.55 -11.03
C TYR A 129 13.20 -10.67 -9.51
N LEU A 130 12.27 -10.06 -8.76
CA LEU A 130 12.31 -10.07 -7.30
C LEU A 130 12.12 -11.48 -6.75
N PRO A 131 12.75 -11.82 -5.61
CA PRO A 131 12.63 -13.12 -4.96
C PRO A 131 11.25 -13.28 -4.27
N LEU A 132 10.17 -13.31 -5.06
CA LEU A 132 8.79 -13.35 -4.58
C LEU A 132 8.51 -14.53 -3.64
N PRO A 133 9.00 -15.78 -3.89
CA PRO A 133 8.83 -16.89 -2.96
C PRO A 133 9.38 -16.60 -1.57
N GLN A 134 10.58 -16.02 -1.50
CA GLN A 134 11.23 -15.68 -0.25
C GLN A 134 10.50 -14.52 0.45
N MET A 135 10.10 -13.50 -0.32
CA MET A 135 9.31 -12.37 0.20
C MET A 135 7.99 -12.84 0.83
N PHE A 136 7.29 -13.78 0.19
CA PHE A 136 6.04 -14.34 0.70
C PHE A 136 6.28 -15.26 1.90
N ALA A 137 7.38 -16.02 1.92
CA ALA A 137 7.78 -16.84 3.06
C ALA A 137 8.00 -16.00 4.32
N ILE A 138 8.72 -14.88 4.19
CA ILE A 138 8.97 -13.96 5.31
C ILE A 138 7.64 -13.42 5.83
N MET A 139 6.74 -12.99 4.93
CA MET A 139 5.42 -12.49 5.34
C MET A 139 4.53 -13.59 5.95
N GLN A 140 4.66 -14.85 5.52
CA GLN A 140 3.97 -15.99 6.15
C GLN A 140 4.41 -16.20 7.60
N GLU A 141 5.71 -16.21 7.88
CA GLU A 141 6.23 -16.34 9.25
C GLU A 141 5.86 -15.14 10.12
N ASP A 142 5.94 -13.93 9.56
CA ASP A 142 5.49 -12.71 10.21
C ASP A 142 3.99 -12.76 10.55
N THR A 143 3.17 -13.31 9.66
CA THR A 143 1.73 -13.50 9.89
C THR A 143 1.49 -14.55 10.95
N ARG A 144 2.21 -15.68 10.93
CA ARG A 144 2.16 -16.71 11.98
C ARG A 144 2.49 -16.13 13.35
N ALA A 145 3.55 -15.33 13.45
CA ALA A 145 3.92 -14.65 14.68
C ALA A 145 2.90 -13.59 15.13
N ALA A 146 2.18 -12.97 14.19
CA ALA A 146 1.12 -12.02 14.51
C ALA A 146 -0.17 -12.71 14.99
N MET A 147 -0.51 -13.86 14.39
CA MET A 147 -1.63 -14.70 14.80
C MET A 147 -1.44 -15.20 16.24
N SER A 148 -0.26 -15.70 16.59
CA SER A 148 0.03 -16.18 17.95
C SER A 148 0.00 -15.08 19.01
N LYS A 149 0.18 -13.82 18.60
CA LYS A 149 0.09 -12.63 19.47
C LYS A 149 -1.31 -12.00 19.51
N GLY A 150 -2.28 -12.55 18.78
CA GLY A 150 -3.64 -12.00 18.71
C GLY A 150 -3.73 -10.65 17.98
N ILE A 151 -2.75 -10.31 17.13
CA ILE A 151 -2.74 -9.06 16.36
C ILE A 151 -3.67 -9.15 15.15
N VAL A 152 -3.81 -10.35 14.58
CA VAL A 152 -4.68 -10.61 13.43
C VAL A 152 -6.13 -10.73 13.90
N ALA A 153 -7.04 -10.00 13.23
CA ALA A 153 -8.44 -10.02 13.59
C ALA A 153 -9.08 -11.39 13.34
N ARG A 154 -9.85 -11.89 14.32
CA ARG A 154 -10.50 -13.21 14.28
C ARG A 154 -11.37 -13.41 13.04
N HIS A 155 -12.17 -12.41 12.65
CA HIS A 155 -13.02 -12.48 11.45
C HIS A 155 -12.22 -12.71 10.16
N SER A 156 -10.99 -12.19 10.07
CA SER A 156 -10.12 -12.40 8.91
C SER A 156 -9.70 -13.86 8.80
N LEU A 157 -9.37 -14.48 9.93
CA LEU A 157 -9.00 -15.90 10.03
C LEU A 157 -10.18 -16.83 9.73
N GLU A 158 -11.36 -16.55 10.29
CA GLU A 158 -12.59 -17.31 10.06
C GLU A 158 -12.96 -17.27 8.57
N ASN A 159 -12.95 -16.09 7.96
CA ASN A 159 -13.23 -15.92 6.54
C ASN A 159 -12.20 -16.64 5.67
N ALA A 160 -10.91 -16.54 6.01
CA ALA A 160 -9.85 -17.20 5.25
C ALA A 160 -9.97 -18.72 5.30
N LEU A 161 -10.32 -19.28 6.46
CA LEU A 161 -10.53 -20.72 6.60
C LEU A 161 -11.77 -21.16 5.81
N ALA A 162 -12.88 -20.43 5.92
CA ALA A 162 -14.12 -20.71 5.18
C ALA A 162 -13.94 -20.67 3.65
N GLN A 163 -13.07 -19.77 3.15
CA GLN A 163 -12.78 -19.62 1.73
C GLN A 163 -11.66 -20.55 1.22
N GLY A 164 -11.05 -21.38 2.08
CA GLY A 164 -9.94 -22.24 1.69
C GLY A 164 -8.67 -21.46 1.29
N LEU A 165 -8.45 -20.29 1.90
CA LEU A 165 -7.28 -19.42 1.71
C LEU A 165 -6.11 -19.77 2.65
N VAL A 166 -6.26 -20.83 3.45
CA VAL A 166 -5.26 -21.30 4.40
C VAL A 166 -4.67 -22.61 3.90
N GLY A 167 -3.35 -22.64 3.70
CA GLY A 167 -2.64 -23.86 3.34
C GLY A 167 -2.56 -24.83 4.51
N LYS A 168 -2.41 -26.13 4.23
CA LYS A 168 -2.34 -27.20 5.25
C LYS A 168 -1.36 -26.89 6.39
N GLU A 169 -0.23 -26.27 6.07
CA GLU A 169 0.84 -25.93 7.03
C GLU A 169 0.47 -24.81 8.03
N PHE A 170 -0.64 -24.10 7.83
CA PHE A 170 -1.11 -23.01 8.69
C PHE A 170 -2.47 -23.29 9.34
N ILE A 171 -3.14 -24.41 9.03
CA ILE A 171 -4.48 -24.69 9.56
C ILE A 171 -4.46 -24.75 11.09
N ASP A 172 -3.51 -25.50 11.67
CA ASP A 172 -3.43 -25.65 13.12
C ASP A 172 -3.14 -24.32 13.82
N ASP A 173 -2.26 -23.50 13.24
CA ASP A 173 -1.93 -22.16 13.75
C ASP A 173 -3.17 -21.24 13.75
N VAL A 174 -3.93 -21.27 12.65
CA VAL A 174 -5.16 -20.48 12.49
C VAL A 174 -6.23 -20.94 13.47
N VAL A 175 -6.47 -22.25 13.58
CA VAL A 175 -7.44 -22.83 14.53
C VAL A 175 -7.07 -22.44 15.97
N LYS A 176 -5.79 -22.55 16.34
CA LYS A 176 -5.30 -22.16 17.66
C LYS A 176 -5.44 -20.67 17.94
N ALA A 177 -5.24 -19.81 16.94
CA ALA A 177 -5.39 -18.36 17.09
C ALA A 177 -6.85 -17.90 17.21
N MET A 178 -7.82 -18.75 16.81
CA MET A 178 -9.25 -18.48 16.94
C MET A 178 -9.87 -19.04 18.24
N ALA A 179 -9.16 -19.96 18.92
CA ALA A 179 -9.59 -20.54 20.19
C ALA A 179 -9.45 -19.52 21.33
#